data_AF-A0A6G1PLY1-F1
#
_entry.id   AF-A0A6G1PLY1-F1
#
_cell.length_a   1.000
_cell.length_b   1.000
_cell.length_c   1.000
_cell.angle_alpha   90.00
_cell.angle_beta   90.00
_cell.angle_gamma   90.00
#
_symmetry.space_group_name_H-M   'P 1'
#
loop_
_entity.id
_entity.type
_entity.pdbx_description
1 polymer ?
#
loop_
_entity_poly.entity_id
_entity_poly.type
_entity_poly.pdbx_seq_one_letter_code
_entity_poly.pdbx_strand_id
1 'polypeptide(L)'
;MSRLRSAMNKVKGARVEMAETGKSNRKRSRTAVKEEKTPSAASPSTYHTFPDRADVVLLRSQLLNWYDKEKRELPWRTVAETEPDLNIRTYAVWVSEIMLQQTQVATVKGYYNKWMKRWPTVQDLAAATLEEVNQMWAGLGYYSRGKRLQEGAQKVVTELKGQMPRTVDSLLKQLPGVGRYTAAAIGSIALGQVTGAVDGNVIRVLCRLRAIGADSTSPAVSEALWDLANTLVDPGRPGDFNQAMMELGARVCTPKGPLCSHCPVQTHCHSYQKVHIKLEQNFTKLLGKLSRKPSALPDIEDCISTGACLLCPSEPWDDELGVQNFPRKPAKKPPRVERTLTCLVVRPGKEGEKEYLLTQRPNKGLLAGLWEFPSLQLEGENTEVKQRRALCTQLSRMLGGLLNESLFHYMGEVVHIFSHIHQTYVVYSVCLNDSDAQTQPENQQWLTRSALQKAAVSTGLKKILKLYDSVDREEKQTSKGEKEKTTGVKNDSKPLNLKRPKLSPANSSRQLSLSSFFKTVKEDPS
;
A
#
# COMPACT_ATOMS: atom_id res chain seq x y z
N MET A 1 -16.57 -11.92 -57.91
CA MET A 1 -16.69 -13.26 -57.28
C MET A 1 -16.22 -13.12 -55.83
N SER A 2 -16.79 -13.71 -54.76
CA SER A 2 -18.01 -14.52 -54.53
C SER A 2 -18.06 -14.78 -52.99
N ARG A 3 -19.09 -14.61 -52.15
CA ARG A 3 -20.51 -14.16 -52.13
C ARG A 3 -20.70 -13.35 -50.80
N LEU A 4 -21.60 -12.37 -50.62
CA LEU A 4 -23.07 -12.41 -50.44
C LEU A 4 -23.58 -13.43 -49.39
N ARG A 5 -24.64 -13.20 -48.58
CA ARG A 5 -25.23 -12.02 -47.86
C ARG A 5 -26.52 -12.53 -47.16
N SER A 6 -27.12 -11.70 -46.27
CA SER A 6 -28.45 -11.88 -45.62
C SER A 6 -28.52 -12.97 -44.52
N ALA A 7 -29.12 -12.84 -43.32
CA ALA A 7 -29.99 -11.87 -42.63
C ALA A 7 -31.49 -12.24 -42.49
N MET A 8 -31.91 -12.39 -41.22
CA MET A 8 -33.21 -12.14 -40.56
C MET A 8 -34.54 -12.33 -41.31
N ASN A 9 -35.47 -13.17 -40.76
CA ASN A 9 -36.57 -12.68 -39.89
C ASN A 9 -37.61 -13.74 -39.41
N LYS A 10 -38.12 -13.54 -38.18
CA LYS A 10 -39.51 -13.66 -37.67
C LYS A 10 -40.39 -14.95 -37.76
N VAL A 11 -41.02 -15.24 -36.59
CA VAL A 11 -42.48 -15.43 -36.31
C VAL A 11 -43.12 -16.85 -36.28
N LYS A 12 -43.78 -17.14 -35.12
CA LYS A 12 -44.81 -18.19 -34.80
C LYS A 12 -44.42 -19.68 -35.02
N GLY A 13 -44.99 -20.67 -34.32
CA GLY A 13 -45.85 -20.64 -33.12
C GLY A 13 -47.13 -21.49 -33.23
N ALA A 14 -47.12 -22.74 -32.74
CA ALA A 14 -48.31 -23.60 -32.56
C ALA A 14 -48.04 -24.76 -31.57
N ARG A 15 -49.11 -25.43 -31.11
CA ARG A 15 -49.13 -26.55 -30.16
C ARG A 15 -49.60 -27.82 -30.88
N VAL A 16 -49.06 -29.00 -30.56
CA VAL A 16 -49.71 -30.31 -30.78
C VAL A 16 -49.37 -31.22 -29.60
N GLU A 17 -50.35 -31.98 -29.11
CA GLU A 17 -50.19 -33.06 -28.14
C GLU A 17 -50.53 -34.40 -28.83
N MET A 18 -49.86 -35.50 -28.48
CA MET A 18 -50.42 -36.85 -28.62
C MET A 18 -49.66 -37.86 -27.73
N ALA A 19 -50.40 -38.85 -27.23
CA ALA A 19 -49.89 -40.07 -26.59
C ALA A 19 -49.76 -41.18 -27.66
N GLU A 20 -49.36 -42.44 -27.44
CA GLU A 20 -49.15 -43.25 -26.22
C GLU A 20 -47.83 -44.06 -26.37
N THR A 21 -47.33 -44.83 -25.39
CA THR A 21 -47.76 -46.20 -25.01
C THR A 21 -46.87 -46.71 -23.88
N GLY A 22 -47.26 -47.77 -23.16
CA GLY A 22 -46.44 -48.30 -22.05
C GLY A 22 -46.56 -49.80 -21.77
N LYS A 23 -45.57 -50.32 -21.04
CA LYS A 23 -45.53 -51.58 -20.26
C LYS A 23 -44.21 -51.57 -19.45
N SER A 24 -44.21 -51.51 -18.12
CA SER A 24 -44.59 -52.55 -17.15
C SER A 24 -43.39 -53.41 -16.69
N ASN A 25 -42.90 -53.17 -15.46
CA ASN A 25 -42.73 -54.28 -14.50
C ASN A 25 -42.75 -53.81 -13.03
N ARG A 26 -42.90 -54.76 -12.09
CA ARG A 26 -43.25 -54.51 -10.67
C ARG A 26 -42.09 -54.70 -9.67
N LYS A 27 -42.15 -53.92 -8.58
CA LYS A 27 -41.63 -54.17 -7.21
C LYS A 27 -40.12 -54.48 -7.03
N ARG A 28 -39.46 -53.61 -6.26
CA ARG A 28 -38.99 -53.96 -4.90
C ARG A 28 -38.83 -52.72 -4.03
N SER A 29 -39.27 -52.79 -2.79
CA SER A 29 -39.06 -51.73 -1.79
C SER A 29 -37.68 -51.88 -1.15
N ARG A 30 -37.03 -50.75 -0.85
CA ARG A 30 -35.90 -50.69 0.09
C ARG A 30 -36.03 -49.47 1.00
N THR A 31 -36.18 -49.78 2.28
CA THR A 31 -35.66 -49.08 3.47
C THR A 31 -35.67 -47.54 3.46
N ALA A 32 -36.41 -46.96 4.41
CA ALA A 32 -36.25 -45.56 4.79
C ALA A 32 -34.81 -45.31 5.28
N VAL A 33 -34.08 -44.45 4.60
CA VAL A 33 -32.81 -43.90 5.08
C VAL A 33 -33.13 -42.82 6.10
N LYS A 34 -32.54 -42.89 7.31
CA LYS A 34 -32.59 -41.76 8.25
C LYS A 34 -31.86 -40.59 7.61
N GLU A 35 -32.50 -39.43 7.56
CA GLU A 35 -31.76 -38.17 7.44
C GLU A 35 -30.89 -38.02 8.69
N GLU A 36 -29.58 -38.20 8.53
CA GLU A 36 -28.63 -37.76 9.54
C GLU A 36 -28.69 -36.23 9.58
N LYS A 37 -29.19 -35.70 10.70
CA LYS A 37 -29.18 -34.26 10.95
C LYS A 37 -27.74 -33.78 10.89
N THR A 38 -27.42 -32.97 9.88
CA THR A 38 -26.22 -32.14 9.89
C THR A 38 -26.15 -31.39 11.23
N PRO A 39 -24.99 -31.36 11.90
CA PRO A 39 -24.88 -30.69 13.19
C PRO A 39 -25.24 -29.22 13.01
N SER A 40 -26.13 -28.72 13.88
CA SER A 40 -26.54 -27.32 13.86
C SER A 40 -25.32 -26.42 13.87
N ALA A 41 -25.28 -25.42 12.98
CA ALA A 41 -24.29 -24.36 13.08
C ALA A 41 -24.33 -23.79 14.50
N ALA A 42 -23.17 -23.74 15.16
CA ALA A 42 -23.08 -23.21 16.52
C ALA A 42 -23.52 -21.75 16.51
N SER A 43 -24.47 -21.40 17.36
CA SER A 43 -24.96 -20.03 17.50
C SER A 43 -23.79 -19.10 17.82
N PRO A 44 -23.57 -18.00 17.06
CA PRO A 44 -22.38 -17.17 17.20
C PRO A 44 -22.31 -16.57 18.61
N SER A 45 -21.13 -16.61 19.23
CA SER A 45 -20.94 -16.16 20.61
C SER A 45 -21.29 -14.68 20.78
N THR A 46 -22.19 -14.40 21.73
CA THR A 46 -22.60 -13.05 22.12
C THR A 46 -21.45 -12.23 22.72
N TYR A 47 -20.40 -12.87 23.24
CA TYR A 47 -19.21 -12.21 23.75
C TYR A 47 -18.47 -11.37 22.69
N HIS A 48 -18.60 -11.75 21.42
CA HIS A 48 -17.98 -11.02 20.30
C HIS A 48 -18.91 -9.98 19.65
N THR A 49 -20.14 -9.79 20.14
CA THR A 49 -21.17 -8.94 19.49
C THR A 49 -21.69 -7.81 20.38
N PHE A 50 -22.55 -6.95 19.84
CA PHE A 50 -23.28 -5.92 20.58
C PHE A 50 -24.76 -6.33 20.70
N PRO A 51 -25.12 -7.20 21.67
CA PRO A 51 -26.49 -7.73 21.79
C PRO A 51 -27.48 -6.71 22.36
N ASP A 52 -27.01 -5.81 23.23
CA ASP A 52 -27.84 -4.76 23.82
C ASP A 52 -27.82 -3.47 22.97
N ARG A 53 -29.01 -2.88 22.77
CA ARG A 53 -29.18 -1.61 22.07
C ARG A 53 -28.78 -0.41 22.93
N ALA A 54 -28.89 -0.48 24.25
CA ALA A 54 -28.47 0.62 25.12
C ALA A 54 -26.93 0.75 25.14
N ASP A 55 -26.20 -0.37 25.19
CA ASP A 55 -24.75 -0.44 24.98
C ASP A 55 -24.31 0.25 23.67
N VAL A 56 -24.99 -0.04 22.55
CA VAL A 56 -24.71 0.59 21.25
C VAL A 56 -25.00 2.10 21.24
N VAL A 57 -26.13 2.55 21.80
CA VAL A 57 -26.50 3.97 21.85
C VAL A 57 -25.54 4.76 22.76
N LEU A 58 -25.12 4.18 23.88
CA LEU A 58 -24.14 4.78 24.78
C LEU A 58 -22.77 4.90 24.11
N LEU A 59 -22.30 3.85 23.42
CA LEU A 59 -21.03 3.85 22.68
C LEU A 59 -21.03 4.93 21.58
N ARG A 60 -22.10 5.01 20.77
CA ARG A 60 -22.27 6.07 19.75
C ARG A 60 -22.16 7.47 20.36
N SER A 61 -22.90 7.71 21.46
CA SER A 61 -22.88 8.98 22.17
C SER A 61 -21.49 9.33 22.71
N GLN A 62 -20.82 8.41 23.41
CA GLN A 62 -19.46 8.62 23.93
C GLN A 62 -18.45 8.92 22.82
N LEU A 63 -18.50 8.16 21.73
CA LEU A 63 -17.57 8.28 20.62
C LEU A 63 -17.75 9.59 19.84
N LEU A 64 -18.99 9.98 19.53
CA LEU A 64 -19.28 11.23 18.82
C LEU A 64 -18.97 12.46 19.71
N ASN A 65 -19.36 12.44 20.99
CA ASN A 65 -19.03 13.52 21.94
C ASN A 65 -17.51 13.71 22.18
N TRP A 66 -16.71 12.67 21.95
CA TRP A 66 -15.25 12.77 21.92
C TRP A 66 -14.76 13.31 20.57
N TYR A 67 -15.26 12.77 19.45
CA TYR A 67 -14.86 13.19 18.11
C TYR A 67 -15.14 14.67 17.85
N ASP A 68 -16.26 15.21 18.31
CA ASP A 68 -16.61 16.63 18.15
C ASP A 68 -15.65 17.59 18.90
N LYS A 69 -14.88 17.06 19.86
CA LYS A 69 -13.86 17.80 20.63
C LYS A 69 -12.43 17.53 20.16
N GLU A 70 -12.17 16.33 19.63
CA GLU A 70 -10.84 15.80 19.33
C GLU A 70 -10.60 15.48 17.83
N LYS A 71 -11.56 15.77 16.93
CA LYS A 71 -11.31 15.60 15.49
C LYS A 71 -10.19 16.55 15.06
N ARG A 72 -9.18 16.02 14.38
CA ARG A 72 -8.15 16.85 13.74
C ARG A 72 -8.77 17.61 12.58
N GLU A 73 -8.41 18.88 12.44
CA GLU A 73 -8.66 19.65 11.23
C GLU A 73 -7.87 19.09 10.05
N LEU A 74 -8.58 18.60 9.03
CA LEU A 74 -8.06 17.98 7.82
C LEU A 74 -8.79 18.60 6.61
N PRO A 75 -8.09 19.02 5.53
CA PRO A 75 -8.73 19.75 4.42
C PRO A 75 -9.93 19.01 3.79
N TRP A 76 -9.86 17.69 3.70
CA TRP A 76 -10.95 16.86 3.18
C TRP A 76 -12.15 16.73 4.13
N ARG A 77 -11.97 16.92 5.45
CA ARG A 77 -13.09 17.05 6.39
C ARG A 77 -13.81 18.36 6.16
N THR A 78 -13.07 19.46 6.09
CA THR A 78 -13.63 20.79 5.80
C THR A 78 -14.44 20.75 4.50
N VAL A 79 -13.90 20.21 3.41
CA VAL A 79 -14.65 20.08 2.14
C VAL A 79 -15.85 19.14 2.26
N ALA A 80 -15.74 18.00 2.97
CA ALA A 80 -16.88 17.11 3.19
C ALA A 80 -18.03 17.77 3.97
N GLU A 81 -17.70 18.64 4.91
CA GLU A 81 -18.65 19.37 5.77
C GLU A 81 -19.24 20.60 5.07
N THR A 82 -18.45 21.35 4.26
CA THR A 82 -18.87 22.66 3.72
C THR A 82 -19.28 22.69 2.25
N GLU A 83 -18.88 21.73 1.41
CA GLU A 83 -19.14 21.78 -0.05
C GLU A 83 -20.61 21.44 -0.38
N PRO A 84 -21.44 22.37 -0.91
CA PRO A 84 -22.83 22.07 -1.24
C PRO A 84 -23.02 21.14 -2.44
N ASP A 85 -22.13 21.15 -3.44
CA ASP A 85 -22.29 20.29 -4.62
C ASP A 85 -21.92 18.83 -4.29
N LEU A 86 -22.91 17.94 -4.40
CA LEU A 86 -22.75 16.53 -4.04
C LEU A 86 -21.78 15.77 -4.96
N ASN A 87 -21.53 16.23 -6.20
CA ASN A 87 -20.48 15.66 -7.06
C ASN A 87 -19.10 16.10 -6.59
N ILE A 88 -18.89 17.39 -6.35
CA ILE A 88 -17.61 17.93 -5.86
C ILE A 88 -17.28 17.33 -4.48
N ARG A 89 -18.24 17.29 -3.55
CA ARG A 89 -18.08 16.66 -2.23
C ARG A 89 -17.70 15.17 -2.33
N THR A 90 -18.40 14.40 -3.17
CA THR A 90 -18.14 12.96 -3.35
C THR A 90 -16.77 12.72 -3.99
N TYR A 91 -16.40 13.52 -4.99
CA TYR A 91 -15.08 13.50 -5.60
C TYR A 91 -13.96 13.87 -4.59
N ALA A 92 -14.15 14.95 -3.83
CA ALA A 92 -13.20 15.43 -2.84
C ALA A 92 -12.91 14.41 -1.73
N VAL A 93 -13.94 13.68 -1.25
CA VAL A 93 -13.77 12.58 -0.29
C VAL A 93 -13.12 11.36 -0.94
N TRP A 94 -13.49 11.03 -2.19
CA TRP A 94 -12.87 9.92 -2.92
C TRP A 94 -11.37 10.14 -3.14
N VAL A 95 -10.94 11.35 -3.50
CA VAL A 95 -9.53 11.74 -3.63
C VAL A 95 -8.77 11.51 -2.31
N SER A 96 -9.31 11.98 -1.16
CA SER A 96 -8.64 11.77 0.13
C SER A 96 -8.55 10.30 0.51
N GLU A 97 -9.61 9.53 0.32
CA GLU A 97 -9.60 8.10 0.65
C GLU A 97 -8.62 7.30 -0.20
N ILE A 98 -8.53 7.57 -1.51
CA ILE A 98 -7.52 6.94 -2.36
C ILE A 98 -6.11 7.39 -1.98
N MET A 99 -5.88 8.65 -1.61
CA MET A 99 -4.58 9.12 -1.12
C MET A 99 -4.18 8.53 0.23
N LEU A 100 -5.11 8.35 1.18
CA LEU A 100 -4.84 7.84 2.53
C LEU A 100 -4.51 6.34 2.59
N GLN A 101 -4.89 5.56 1.56
CA GLN A 101 -4.51 4.14 1.46
C GLN A 101 -3.00 3.93 1.70
N GLN A 102 -2.66 3.29 2.83
CA GLN A 102 -1.28 3.01 3.25
C GLN A 102 -0.34 4.24 3.31
N THR A 103 -0.88 5.46 3.41
CA THR A 103 -0.12 6.72 3.36
C THR A 103 -0.47 7.59 4.57
N GLN A 104 0.53 8.22 5.20
CA GLN A 104 0.31 8.96 6.45
C GLN A 104 -0.43 10.28 6.23
N VAL A 105 -1.37 10.60 7.12
CA VAL A 105 -2.21 11.82 7.08
C VAL A 105 -1.38 13.10 6.90
N ALA A 106 -0.26 13.21 7.63
CA ALA A 106 0.63 14.36 7.56
C ALA A 106 1.24 14.54 6.16
N THR A 107 1.57 13.45 5.46
CA THR A 107 2.03 13.48 4.07
C THR A 107 0.89 13.88 3.13
N VAL A 108 -0.30 13.28 3.28
CA VAL A 108 -1.43 13.48 2.36
C VAL A 108 -1.91 14.93 2.32
N LYS A 109 -1.93 15.66 3.45
CA LYS A 109 -2.32 17.10 3.50
C LYS A 109 -1.68 17.94 2.39
N GLY A 110 -0.38 17.79 2.15
CA GLY A 110 0.36 18.59 1.16
C GLY A 110 0.09 18.21 -0.30
N TYR A 111 -0.31 16.97 -0.58
CA TYR A 111 -0.67 16.52 -1.92
C TYR A 111 -2.14 16.81 -2.22
N TYR A 112 -3.04 16.56 -1.27
CA TYR A 112 -4.47 16.83 -1.38
C TYR A 112 -4.76 18.28 -1.77
N ASN A 113 -4.17 19.24 -1.05
CA ASN A 113 -4.36 20.67 -1.33
C ASN A 113 -3.84 21.10 -2.71
N LYS A 114 -2.77 20.46 -3.21
CA LYS A 114 -2.27 20.71 -4.57
C LYS A 114 -3.17 20.08 -5.63
N TRP A 115 -3.63 18.86 -5.38
CA TRP A 115 -4.51 18.09 -6.25
C TRP A 115 -5.85 18.81 -6.44
N MET A 116 -6.58 19.10 -5.36
CA MET A 116 -7.87 19.80 -5.42
C MET A 116 -7.75 21.22 -5.98
N LYS A 117 -6.57 21.87 -5.89
CA LYS A 117 -6.32 23.16 -6.56
C LYS A 117 -6.08 23.03 -8.07
N ARG A 118 -5.55 21.90 -8.55
CA ARG A 118 -5.31 21.64 -9.99
C ARG A 118 -6.54 21.03 -10.68
N TRP A 119 -7.24 20.16 -9.98
CA TRP A 119 -8.44 19.45 -10.42
C TRP A 119 -9.50 19.51 -9.31
N PRO A 120 -10.28 20.61 -9.20
CA PRO A 120 -11.32 20.73 -8.19
C PRO A 120 -12.53 19.81 -8.44
N THR A 121 -12.81 19.47 -9.70
CA THR A 121 -13.92 18.58 -10.09
C THR A 121 -13.44 17.25 -10.69
N VAL A 122 -14.35 16.29 -10.79
CA VAL A 122 -14.09 15.01 -11.48
C VAL A 122 -13.89 15.21 -12.99
N GLN A 123 -14.49 16.25 -13.58
CA GLN A 123 -14.31 16.65 -14.98
C GLN A 123 -12.88 17.11 -15.26
N ASP A 124 -12.31 17.95 -14.38
CA ASP A 124 -10.94 18.46 -14.54
C ASP A 124 -9.91 17.31 -14.51
N LEU A 125 -10.10 16.34 -13.61
CA LEU A 125 -9.25 15.15 -13.52
C LEU A 125 -9.45 14.21 -14.72
N ALA A 126 -10.67 14.08 -15.22
CA ALA A 126 -10.94 13.24 -16.40
C ALA A 126 -10.22 13.74 -17.65
N ALA A 127 -10.12 15.07 -17.81
CA ALA A 127 -9.43 15.74 -18.90
C ALA A 127 -7.89 15.76 -18.75
N ALA A 128 -7.35 15.45 -17.56
CA ALA A 128 -5.92 15.42 -17.30
C ALA A 128 -5.20 14.31 -18.09
N THR A 129 -3.94 14.53 -18.44
CA THR A 129 -3.05 13.47 -18.96
C THR A 129 -2.56 12.54 -17.84
N LEU A 130 -2.24 11.29 -18.18
CA LEU A 130 -1.64 10.35 -17.22
C LEU A 130 -0.28 10.82 -16.70
N GLU A 131 0.48 11.58 -17.51
CA GLU A 131 1.73 12.17 -17.06
C GLU A 131 1.51 13.24 -15.99
N GLU A 132 0.59 14.20 -16.19
CA GLU A 132 0.28 15.18 -15.14
C GLU A 132 -0.18 14.51 -13.84
N VAL A 133 -1.03 13.48 -13.94
CA VAL A 133 -1.47 12.68 -12.79
C VAL A 133 -0.28 12.00 -12.09
N ASN A 134 0.64 11.40 -12.84
CA ASN A 134 1.85 10.78 -12.28
C ASN A 134 2.83 11.83 -11.69
N GLN A 135 2.93 13.03 -12.26
CA GLN A 135 3.70 14.15 -11.71
C GLN A 135 3.09 14.68 -10.41
N MET A 136 1.77 14.84 -10.34
CA MET A 136 1.06 15.29 -9.13
C MET A 136 1.01 14.21 -8.03
N TRP A 137 1.10 12.93 -8.40
CA TRP A 137 1.24 11.81 -7.46
C TRP A 137 2.71 11.53 -7.05
N ALA A 138 3.68 12.27 -7.59
CA ALA A 138 5.12 11.98 -7.46
C ALA A 138 5.63 12.10 -6.01
N GLY A 139 5.71 10.95 -5.34
CA GLY A 139 6.17 10.81 -3.95
C GLY A 139 5.14 10.22 -2.98
N LEU A 140 3.86 10.11 -3.35
CA LEU A 140 2.84 9.39 -2.54
C LEU A 140 3.03 7.87 -2.57
N GLY A 141 3.70 7.33 -3.60
CA GLY A 141 3.84 5.89 -3.82
C GLY A 141 2.53 5.21 -4.23
N TYR A 142 2.64 3.93 -4.62
CA TYR A 142 1.53 3.16 -5.19
C TYR A 142 0.78 3.91 -6.31
N TYR A 143 1.51 4.34 -7.35
CA TYR A 143 1.03 5.18 -8.46
C TYR A 143 -0.20 4.63 -9.21
N SER A 144 -0.41 3.32 -9.18
CA SER A 144 -1.64 2.68 -9.69
C SER A 144 -2.93 3.19 -9.02
N ARG A 145 -2.85 3.81 -7.84
CA ARG A 145 -3.94 4.53 -7.19
C ARG A 145 -4.35 5.79 -7.97
N GLY A 146 -3.41 6.68 -8.26
CA GLY A 146 -3.65 7.89 -9.05
C GLY A 146 -4.17 7.58 -10.45
N LYS A 147 -3.58 6.57 -11.11
CA LYS A 147 -4.04 6.07 -12.41
C LYS A 147 -5.48 5.55 -12.37
N ARG A 148 -5.86 4.75 -11.37
CA ARG A 148 -7.25 4.24 -11.22
C ARG A 148 -8.25 5.33 -10.87
N LEU A 149 -7.85 6.32 -10.07
CA LEU A 149 -8.64 7.50 -9.74
C LEU A 149 -8.95 8.33 -11.00
N GLN A 150 -7.97 8.51 -11.90
CA GLN A 150 -8.16 9.11 -13.22
C GLN A 150 -9.03 8.25 -14.15
N GLU A 151 -8.76 6.94 -14.28
CA GLU A 151 -9.58 5.99 -15.07
C GLU A 151 -11.05 6.02 -14.63
N GLY A 152 -11.30 6.13 -13.33
CA GLY A 152 -12.65 6.26 -12.78
C GLY A 152 -13.28 7.64 -13.00
N ALA A 153 -12.50 8.72 -12.94
CA ALA A 153 -12.99 10.05 -13.26
C ALA A 153 -13.42 10.17 -14.74
N GLN A 154 -12.60 9.61 -15.64
CA GLN A 154 -12.93 9.48 -17.06
C GLN A 154 -14.24 8.71 -17.25
N LYS A 155 -14.41 7.58 -16.56
CA LYS A 155 -15.65 6.80 -16.57
C LYS A 155 -16.87 7.56 -16.03
N VAL A 156 -16.71 8.35 -14.97
CA VAL A 156 -17.80 9.22 -14.45
C VAL A 156 -18.24 10.22 -15.52
N VAL A 157 -17.31 10.81 -16.27
CA VAL A 157 -17.64 11.76 -17.35
C VAL A 157 -18.30 11.04 -18.54
N THR A 158 -17.72 9.94 -19.04
CA THR A 158 -18.16 9.29 -20.29
C THR A 158 -19.38 8.39 -20.14
N GLU A 159 -19.45 7.56 -19.10
CA GLU A 159 -20.55 6.61 -18.87
C GLU A 159 -21.64 7.20 -17.96
N LEU A 160 -21.26 7.96 -16.93
CA LEU A 160 -22.19 8.50 -15.91
C LEU A 160 -22.55 9.98 -16.13
N LYS A 161 -22.19 10.55 -17.29
CA LYS A 161 -22.53 11.93 -17.70
C LYS A 161 -22.08 13.00 -16.69
N GLY A 162 -20.96 12.78 -16.02
CA GLY A 162 -20.40 13.68 -15.00
C GLY A 162 -21.07 13.59 -13.62
N GLN A 163 -22.02 12.69 -13.40
CA GLN A 163 -22.66 12.48 -12.10
C GLN A 163 -21.94 11.40 -11.29
N MET A 164 -21.52 11.76 -10.08
CA MET A 164 -20.92 10.81 -9.14
C MET A 164 -21.96 9.78 -8.66
N PRO A 165 -21.60 8.49 -8.51
CA PRO A 165 -22.54 7.46 -8.05
C PRO A 165 -23.11 7.79 -6.66
N ARG A 166 -24.43 7.63 -6.50
CA ARG A 166 -25.19 8.11 -5.32
C ARG A 166 -25.45 7.05 -4.24
N THR A 167 -24.87 5.86 -4.35
CA THR A 167 -24.98 4.79 -3.33
C THR A 167 -23.67 4.02 -3.17
N VAL A 168 -23.44 3.45 -1.98
CA VAL A 168 -22.29 2.56 -1.69
C VAL A 168 -22.18 1.42 -2.72
N ASP A 169 -23.30 0.81 -3.09
CA ASP A 169 -23.35 -0.26 -4.10
C ASP A 169 -22.94 0.24 -5.50
N SER A 170 -23.43 1.41 -5.91
CA SER A 170 -23.04 2.01 -7.20
C SER A 170 -21.58 2.46 -7.22
N LEU A 171 -21.07 3.05 -6.13
CA LEU A 171 -19.65 3.38 -5.97
C LEU A 171 -18.75 2.14 -6.12
N LEU A 172 -19.12 1.05 -5.44
CA LEU A 172 -18.39 -0.23 -5.46
C LEU A 172 -18.43 -0.93 -6.83
N LYS A 173 -19.56 -0.91 -7.53
CA LYS A 173 -19.73 -1.57 -8.84
C LYS A 173 -19.20 -0.76 -10.01
N GLN A 174 -19.24 0.58 -9.93
CA GLN A 174 -18.97 1.43 -11.09
C GLN A 174 -17.55 2.00 -11.12
N LEU A 175 -16.94 2.34 -9.98
CA LEU A 175 -15.66 3.06 -9.95
C LEU A 175 -14.44 2.11 -9.84
N PRO A 176 -13.49 2.13 -10.79
CA PRO A 176 -12.30 1.29 -10.74
C PRO A 176 -11.41 1.64 -9.54
N GLY A 177 -10.97 0.62 -8.80
CA GLY A 177 -10.12 0.78 -7.62
C GLY A 177 -10.85 1.16 -6.33
N VAL A 178 -12.16 1.39 -6.35
CA VAL A 178 -12.99 1.55 -5.15
C VAL A 178 -13.34 0.16 -4.60
N GLY A 179 -12.82 -0.17 -3.42
CA GLY A 179 -13.20 -1.37 -2.67
C GLY A 179 -14.29 -1.09 -1.63
N ARG A 180 -14.80 -2.14 -0.97
CA ARG A 180 -15.86 -2.05 0.07
C ARG A 180 -15.61 -0.96 1.11
N TYR A 181 -14.36 -0.86 1.61
CA TYR A 181 -13.92 0.23 2.49
C TYR A 181 -14.19 1.62 1.88
N THR A 182 -13.61 1.90 0.72
CA THR A 182 -13.68 3.23 0.08
C THR A 182 -15.11 3.58 -0.34
N ALA A 183 -15.91 2.59 -0.79
CA ALA A 183 -17.33 2.79 -1.07
C ALA A 183 -18.13 3.16 0.19
N ALA A 184 -17.90 2.48 1.32
CA ALA A 184 -18.55 2.78 2.60
C ALA A 184 -18.10 4.12 3.20
N ALA A 185 -16.81 4.46 3.11
CA ALA A 185 -16.27 5.73 3.56
C ALA A 185 -16.88 6.91 2.77
N ILE A 186 -16.84 6.86 1.43
CA ILE A 186 -17.48 7.88 0.58
C ILE A 186 -19.00 7.92 0.83
N GLY A 187 -19.66 6.77 0.87
CA GLY A 187 -21.12 6.70 1.05
C GLY A 187 -21.60 7.27 2.38
N SER A 188 -20.89 7.03 3.48
CA SER A 188 -21.25 7.58 4.79
C SER A 188 -20.85 9.04 4.96
N ILE A 189 -19.65 9.44 4.49
CA ILE A 189 -19.11 10.80 4.68
C ILE A 189 -19.72 11.81 3.70
N ALA A 190 -19.75 11.50 2.40
CA ALA A 190 -20.24 12.44 1.38
C ALA A 190 -21.74 12.33 1.13
N LEU A 191 -22.32 11.12 1.23
CA LEU A 191 -23.71 10.82 0.84
C LEU A 191 -24.64 10.51 2.03
N GLY A 192 -24.15 10.55 3.27
CA GLY A 192 -24.96 10.32 4.48
C GLY A 192 -25.53 8.90 4.64
N GLN A 193 -25.03 7.91 3.89
CA GLN A 193 -25.57 6.55 3.93
C GLN A 193 -25.14 5.80 5.20
N VAL A 194 -26.12 5.18 5.86
CA VAL A 194 -25.92 4.42 7.10
C VAL A 194 -25.26 3.07 6.80
N THR A 195 -23.94 3.06 6.75
CA THR A 195 -23.10 1.86 6.64
C THR A 195 -21.80 2.05 7.42
N GLY A 196 -21.31 1.01 8.07
CA GLY A 196 -20.00 1.04 8.74
C GLY A 196 -18.86 0.96 7.73
N ALA A 197 -17.75 1.68 7.96
CA ALA A 197 -16.57 1.65 7.09
C ALA A 197 -15.36 1.05 7.83
N VAL A 198 -14.84 -0.08 7.36
CA VAL A 198 -13.80 -0.85 8.07
C VAL A 198 -12.42 -0.73 7.41
N ASP A 199 -11.51 -0.02 8.06
CA ASP A 199 -10.09 0.10 7.71
C ASP A 199 -9.17 -0.62 8.73
N GLY A 200 -7.85 -0.54 8.55
CA GLY A 200 -6.87 -1.11 9.50
C GLY A 200 -6.86 -0.47 10.90
N ASN A 201 -7.48 0.69 11.10
CA ASN A 201 -7.73 1.30 12.41
C ASN A 201 -9.02 0.74 13.03
N VAL A 202 -10.13 0.72 12.27
CA VAL A 202 -11.43 0.17 12.71
C VAL A 202 -11.33 -1.33 13.04
N ILE A 203 -10.64 -2.14 12.22
CA ILE A 203 -10.33 -3.55 12.54
C ILE A 203 -9.71 -3.67 13.94
N ARG A 204 -8.69 -2.85 14.23
CA ARG A 204 -7.97 -2.89 15.51
C ARG A 204 -8.82 -2.42 16.69
N VAL A 205 -9.68 -1.42 16.48
CA VAL A 205 -10.64 -0.94 17.47
C VAL A 205 -11.65 -2.05 17.79
N LEU A 206 -12.32 -2.60 16.78
CA LEU A 206 -13.34 -3.64 16.95
C LEU A 206 -12.79 -4.94 17.55
N CYS A 207 -11.63 -5.41 17.08
CA CYS A 207 -10.96 -6.59 17.66
C CYS A 207 -10.61 -6.41 19.14
N ARG A 208 -10.38 -5.18 19.62
CA ARG A 208 -10.16 -4.89 21.05
C ARG A 208 -11.46 -4.65 21.83
N LEU A 209 -12.44 -3.98 21.22
CA LEU A 209 -13.75 -3.78 21.85
C LEU A 209 -14.42 -5.11 22.17
N ARG A 210 -14.32 -6.10 21.28
CA ARG A 210 -14.97 -7.41 21.42
C ARG A 210 -14.00 -8.61 21.40
N ALA A 211 -12.73 -8.37 21.75
CA ALA A 211 -11.71 -9.40 22.00
C ALA A 211 -11.60 -10.50 20.91
N ILE A 212 -11.70 -10.10 19.63
CA ILE A 212 -11.60 -10.99 18.47
C ILE A 212 -10.12 -11.25 18.18
N GLY A 213 -9.70 -12.50 18.41
CA GLY A 213 -8.30 -12.94 18.38
C GLY A 213 -7.92 -13.82 17.20
N ALA A 214 -8.88 -14.30 16.41
CA ALA A 214 -8.61 -14.99 15.15
C ALA A 214 -8.00 -14.03 14.09
N ASP A 215 -7.45 -14.60 13.02
CA ASP A 215 -6.78 -13.82 11.96
C ASP A 215 -7.76 -12.83 11.29
N SER A 216 -7.49 -11.54 11.49
CA SER A 216 -8.23 -10.41 10.89
C SER A 216 -8.24 -10.36 9.35
N THR A 217 -7.42 -11.20 8.68
CA THR A 217 -7.42 -11.36 7.22
C THR A 217 -8.27 -12.53 6.73
N SER A 218 -8.80 -13.36 7.63
CA SER A 218 -9.71 -14.45 7.28
C SER A 218 -11.11 -13.92 6.88
N PRO A 219 -11.83 -14.57 5.94
CA PRO A 219 -13.16 -14.13 5.52
C PRO A 219 -14.19 -14.07 6.67
N ALA A 220 -14.16 -15.05 7.59
CA ALA A 220 -15.09 -15.10 8.72
C ALA A 220 -14.91 -13.92 9.69
N VAL A 221 -13.65 -13.56 10.01
CA VAL A 221 -13.36 -12.39 10.85
C VAL A 221 -13.64 -11.09 10.09
N SER A 222 -13.34 -11.03 8.78
CA SER A 222 -13.69 -9.89 7.93
C SER A 222 -15.19 -9.57 8.02
N GLU A 223 -16.06 -10.53 7.73
CA GLU A 223 -17.51 -10.27 7.74
C GLU A 223 -18.03 -9.95 9.13
N ALA A 224 -17.58 -10.64 10.18
CA ALA A 224 -17.93 -10.30 11.55
C ALA A 224 -17.56 -8.84 11.90
N LEU A 225 -16.38 -8.35 11.48
CA LEU A 225 -15.97 -6.96 11.70
C LEU A 225 -16.81 -5.96 10.89
N TRP A 226 -17.27 -6.31 9.69
CA TRP A 226 -18.21 -5.50 8.90
C TRP A 226 -19.61 -5.47 9.52
N ASP A 227 -20.11 -6.59 10.05
CA ASP A 227 -21.40 -6.67 10.72
C ASP A 227 -21.41 -5.90 12.04
N LEU A 228 -20.31 -5.93 12.80
CA LEU A 228 -20.12 -5.08 13.98
C LEU A 228 -20.10 -3.60 13.60
N ALA A 229 -19.42 -3.22 12.51
CA ALA A 229 -19.40 -1.84 12.05
C ALA A 229 -20.78 -1.35 11.58
N ASN A 230 -21.54 -2.18 10.86
CA ASN A 230 -22.93 -1.89 10.45
C ASN A 230 -23.91 -1.89 11.63
N THR A 231 -23.65 -2.68 12.68
CA THR A 231 -24.43 -2.62 13.94
C THR A 231 -24.17 -1.32 14.69
N LEU A 232 -22.91 -0.88 14.73
CA LEU A 232 -22.48 0.27 15.52
C LEU A 232 -22.69 1.62 14.84
N VAL A 233 -22.67 1.72 13.51
CA VAL A 233 -22.76 3.01 12.80
C VAL A 233 -23.99 3.82 13.22
N ASP A 234 -23.79 5.10 13.52
CA ASP A 234 -24.87 5.99 13.94
C ASP A 234 -25.82 6.32 12.76
N PRO A 235 -27.14 6.21 12.92
CA PRO A 235 -28.09 6.45 11.83
C PRO A 235 -28.32 7.93 11.51
N GLY A 236 -27.98 8.86 12.42
CA GLY A 236 -28.08 10.30 12.18
C GLY A 236 -26.78 10.92 11.70
N ARG A 237 -25.63 10.38 12.12
CA ARG A 237 -24.27 10.87 11.80
C ARG A 237 -23.33 9.74 11.31
N PRO A 238 -23.67 8.97 10.27
CA PRO A 238 -22.88 7.80 9.86
C PRO A 238 -21.47 8.15 9.39
N GLY A 239 -21.30 9.27 8.68
CA GLY A 239 -20.00 9.78 8.25
C GLY A 239 -19.08 10.13 9.41
N ASP A 240 -19.59 10.89 10.39
CA ASP A 240 -18.83 11.25 11.59
C ASP A 240 -18.51 10.02 12.44
N PHE A 241 -19.46 9.10 12.62
CA PHE A 241 -19.22 7.86 13.37
C PHE A 241 -18.06 7.04 12.78
N ASN A 242 -18.07 6.84 11.45
CA ASN A 242 -17.00 6.13 10.76
C ASN A 242 -15.66 6.86 10.90
N GLN A 243 -15.63 8.18 10.72
CA GLN A 243 -14.42 8.96 10.93
C GLN A 243 -13.96 8.93 12.39
N ALA A 244 -14.86 8.88 13.37
CA ALA A 244 -14.55 8.79 14.79
C ALA A 244 -13.93 7.44 15.15
N MET A 245 -14.43 6.34 14.61
CA MET A 245 -13.81 5.01 14.76
C MET A 245 -12.38 4.98 14.17
N MET A 246 -12.17 5.60 13.01
CA MET A 246 -10.84 5.74 12.41
C MET A 246 -9.92 6.64 13.24
N GLU A 247 -10.42 7.80 13.71
CA GLU A 247 -9.67 8.77 14.53
C GLU A 247 -9.28 8.16 15.88
N LEU A 248 -10.19 7.41 16.51
CA LEU A 248 -9.97 6.68 17.76
C LEU A 248 -8.83 5.68 17.58
N GLY A 249 -8.87 4.86 16.53
CA GLY A 249 -7.77 3.95 16.21
C GLY A 249 -6.46 4.67 15.93
N ALA A 250 -6.51 5.79 15.20
CA ALA A 250 -5.32 6.56 14.81
C ALA A 250 -4.64 7.32 15.96
N ARG A 251 -5.41 7.86 16.92
CA ARG A 251 -4.90 8.71 18.01
C ARG A 251 -4.82 8.03 19.39
N VAL A 252 -5.71 7.09 19.71
CA VAL A 252 -5.90 6.57 21.08
C VAL A 252 -5.68 5.06 21.14
N CYS A 253 -6.44 4.30 20.36
CA CYS A 253 -6.34 2.85 20.24
C CYS A 253 -5.25 2.46 19.22
N THR A 254 -4.03 2.97 19.45
CA THR A 254 -2.87 2.85 18.55
C THR A 254 -2.34 1.41 18.42
N PRO A 255 -1.49 1.10 17.40
CA PRO A 255 -0.91 -0.24 17.25
C PRO A 255 0.02 -0.67 18.39
N LYS A 256 0.81 0.26 18.94
CA LYS A 256 1.68 0.10 20.12
C LYS A 256 1.38 1.18 21.14
N GLY A 257 1.38 0.85 22.43
CA GLY A 257 1.13 1.79 23.52
C GLY A 257 -0.22 2.54 23.43
N PRO A 258 -1.37 1.83 23.36
CA PRO A 258 -2.67 2.47 23.29
C PRO A 258 -3.03 3.21 24.59
N LEU A 259 -3.58 4.41 24.44
CA LEU A 259 -3.92 5.33 25.53
C LEU A 259 -5.26 4.96 26.17
N CYS A 260 -5.39 3.73 26.68
CA CYS A 260 -6.67 3.17 27.15
C CYS A 260 -7.34 4.02 28.26
N SER A 261 -6.55 4.67 29.12
CA SER A 261 -7.03 5.61 30.16
C SER A 261 -7.75 6.84 29.60
N HIS A 262 -7.49 7.20 28.34
CA HIS A 262 -8.09 8.34 27.62
C HIS A 262 -9.07 7.88 26.52
N CYS A 263 -9.48 6.60 26.52
CA CYS A 263 -10.40 6.07 25.54
C CYS A 263 -11.85 6.41 25.91
N PRO A 264 -12.61 7.14 25.06
CA PRO A 264 -13.99 7.53 25.37
C PRO A 264 -14.93 6.33 25.54
N VAL A 265 -14.63 5.22 24.86
CA VAL A 265 -15.41 3.97 24.86
C VAL A 265 -14.73 2.86 25.67
N GLN A 266 -13.90 3.22 26.66
CA GLN A 266 -13.14 2.28 27.50
C GLN A 266 -14.06 1.24 28.18
N THR A 267 -15.22 1.67 28.68
CA THR A 267 -16.19 0.82 29.39
C THR A 267 -16.70 -0.35 28.55
N HIS A 268 -16.80 -0.17 27.24
CA HIS A 268 -17.27 -1.16 26.27
C HIS A 268 -16.19 -2.17 25.83
N CYS A 269 -14.95 -2.04 26.32
CA CYS A 269 -13.78 -2.73 25.76
C CYS A 269 -13.44 -4.05 26.47
N HIS A 270 -13.89 -5.18 25.93
CA HIS A 270 -13.66 -6.52 26.49
C HIS A 270 -12.16 -6.83 26.67
N SER A 271 -11.29 -6.40 25.75
CA SER A 271 -9.84 -6.60 25.93
C SER A 271 -9.27 -5.80 27.10
N TYR A 272 -9.81 -4.62 27.41
CA TYR A 272 -9.38 -3.80 28.54
C TYR A 272 -9.89 -4.37 29.87
N GLN A 273 -11.15 -4.81 29.90
CA GLN A 273 -11.73 -5.54 31.03
C GLN A 273 -10.90 -6.81 31.35
N LYS A 274 -10.51 -7.58 30.32
CA LYS A 274 -9.67 -8.78 30.49
C LYS A 274 -8.29 -8.48 31.10
N VAL A 275 -7.65 -7.36 30.74
CA VAL A 275 -6.39 -6.92 31.37
C VAL A 275 -6.60 -6.66 32.85
N HIS A 276 -7.64 -5.91 33.22
CA HIS A 276 -7.92 -5.62 34.64
C HIS A 276 -8.22 -6.88 35.44
N ILE A 277 -9.04 -7.79 34.93
CA ILE A 277 -9.34 -9.07 35.59
C ILE A 277 -8.05 -9.88 35.81
N LYS A 278 -7.11 -9.90 34.86
CA LYS A 278 -5.82 -10.60 35.05
C LYS A 278 -4.89 -9.88 36.04
N LEU A 279 -4.88 -8.55 36.07
CA LEU A 279 -4.16 -7.79 37.09
C LEU A 279 -4.74 -8.05 38.50
N GLU A 280 -6.05 -7.98 38.68
CA GLU A 280 -6.72 -8.30 39.95
C GLU A 280 -6.47 -9.75 40.41
N GLN A 281 -6.52 -10.72 39.48
CA GLN A 281 -6.15 -12.11 39.77
C GLN A 281 -4.70 -12.22 40.23
N ASN A 282 -3.77 -11.50 39.61
CA ASN A 282 -2.35 -11.55 39.96
C ASN A 282 -2.04 -10.83 41.29
N PHE A 283 -2.66 -9.68 41.57
CA PHE A 283 -2.60 -9.04 42.89
C PHE A 283 -3.21 -9.91 44.00
N THR A 284 -4.33 -10.60 43.73
CA THR A 284 -4.99 -11.47 44.72
C THR A 284 -4.12 -12.67 45.10
N LYS A 285 -3.45 -13.30 44.11
CA LYS A 285 -2.45 -14.36 44.35
C LYS A 285 -1.30 -13.84 45.23
N LEU A 286 -0.76 -12.66 44.91
CA LEU A 286 0.35 -12.03 45.64
C LEU A 286 -0.01 -11.67 47.09
N LEU A 287 -1.28 -11.36 47.37
CA LEU A 287 -1.77 -11.01 48.70
C LEU A 287 -2.30 -12.20 49.52
N GLY A 288 -2.24 -13.43 48.99
CA GLY A 288 -2.56 -14.66 49.72
C GLY A 288 -4.00 -14.80 50.23
N LYS A 289 -4.95 -14.00 49.71
CA LYS A 289 -6.35 -13.98 50.19
C LYS A 289 -7.20 -15.02 49.46
N LEU A 290 -8.05 -15.72 50.21
CA LEU A 290 -9.06 -16.62 49.66
C LEU A 290 -10.01 -15.86 48.72
N SER A 291 -10.21 -16.42 47.53
CA SER A 291 -10.85 -15.76 46.40
C SER A 291 -12.31 -15.39 46.67
N ARG A 292 -12.64 -14.09 46.64
CA ARG A 292 -14.02 -13.66 46.36
C ARG A 292 -14.30 -13.98 44.89
N LYS A 293 -15.46 -14.58 44.57
CA LYS A 293 -15.82 -14.87 43.16
C LYS A 293 -15.72 -13.58 42.32
N PRO A 294 -15.04 -13.61 41.15
CA PRO A 294 -15.15 -12.53 40.17
C PRO A 294 -16.61 -12.26 39.81
N SER A 295 -16.91 -11.03 39.41
CA SER A 295 -18.24 -10.66 38.89
C SER A 295 -18.56 -11.50 37.65
N ALA A 296 -19.76 -12.08 37.62
CA ALA A 296 -20.20 -12.95 36.54
C ALA A 296 -20.51 -12.17 35.25
N LEU A 297 -19.45 -11.86 34.49
CA LEU A 297 -19.51 -11.61 33.06
C LEU A 297 -19.12 -12.92 32.35
N PRO A 298 -19.67 -13.22 31.15
CA PRO A 298 -19.23 -14.39 30.38
C PRO A 298 -17.75 -14.24 30.03
N ASP A 299 -16.94 -15.24 30.37
CA ASP A 299 -15.52 -15.23 30.06
C ASP A 299 -15.31 -15.72 28.61
N ILE A 300 -14.19 -15.37 28.00
CA ILE A 300 -13.77 -16.01 26.74
C ILE A 300 -13.54 -17.51 26.93
N GLU A 301 -13.34 -17.97 28.18
CA GLU A 301 -13.30 -19.39 28.54
C GLU A 301 -14.64 -20.12 28.25
N ASP A 302 -15.80 -19.46 28.37
CA ASP A 302 -17.10 -20.02 27.93
C ASP A 302 -17.12 -20.26 26.41
N CYS A 303 -16.47 -19.38 25.64
CA CYS A 303 -16.38 -19.48 24.19
C CYS A 303 -15.38 -20.56 23.76
N ILE A 304 -14.21 -20.60 24.40
CA ILE A 304 -13.12 -21.54 24.12
C ILE A 304 -13.51 -22.97 24.51
N SER A 305 -14.28 -23.15 25.58
CA SER A 305 -14.77 -24.47 26.03
C SER A 305 -15.64 -25.19 24.99
N THR A 306 -16.23 -24.47 24.03
CA THR A 306 -16.99 -25.08 22.91
C THR A 306 -16.12 -25.53 21.74
N GLY A 307 -14.84 -25.11 21.67
CA GLY A 307 -13.90 -25.41 20.59
C GLY A 307 -14.25 -24.83 19.20
N ALA A 308 -15.46 -24.29 19.00
CA ALA A 308 -16.02 -23.98 17.68
C ALA A 308 -16.00 -22.49 17.30
N CYS A 309 -15.50 -21.61 18.17
CA CYS A 309 -15.60 -20.16 17.95
C CYS A 309 -14.53 -19.63 16.98
N LEU A 310 -14.93 -19.38 15.72
CA LEU A 310 -14.07 -18.86 14.63
C LEU A 310 -13.50 -17.43 14.88
N LEU A 311 -13.86 -16.78 15.98
CA LEU A 311 -13.42 -15.42 16.35
C LEU A 311 -12.43 -15.41 17.54
N CYS A 312 -12.35 -16.50 18.31
CA CYS A 312 -11.41 -16.63 19.44
C CYS A 312 -9.94 -16.69 18.97
N PRO A 313 -8.98 -16.26 19.80
CA PRO A 313 -7.56 -16.48 19.52
C PRO A 313 -7.21 -17.99 19.54
N SER A 314 -6.39 -18.41 18.59
CA SER A 314 -5.76 -19.74 18.56
C SER A 314 -4.49 -19.84 19.42
N GLU A 315 -3.96 -18.70 19.85
CA GLU A 315 -2.73 -18.58 20.63
C GLU A 315 -3.07 -18.19 22.09
N PRO A 316 -2.28 -18.65 23.10
CA PRO A 316 -2.50 -18.27 24.48
C PRO A 316 -2.33 -16.76 24.70
N TRP A 317 -3.02 -16.25 25.71
CA TRP A 317 -2.92 -14.86 26.15
C TRP A 317 -1.52 -14.54 26.70
N ASP A 318 -1.00 -13.38 26.32
CA ASP A 318 0.31 -12.85 26.72
C ASP A 318 0.10 -11.65 27.66
N ASP A 319 0.53 -11.76 28.92
CA ASP A 319 0.33 -10.70 29.92
C ASP A 319 1.17 -9.44 29.64
N GLU A 320 2.31 -9.54 28.93
CA GLU A 320 3.15 -8.37 28.59
C GLU A 320 2.50 -7.48 27.53
N LEU A 321 1.72 -8.08 26.62
CA LEU A 321 1.05 -7.34 25.54
C LEU A 321 -0.20 -6.60 26.01
N GLY A 322 -0.89 -7.08 27.05
CA GLY A 322 -2.16 -6.53 27.50
C GLY A 322 -3.20 -6.43 26.37
N VAL A 323 -3.84 -5.27 26.16
CA VAL A 323 -4.79 -5.11 25.03
C VAL A 323 -4.15 -5.26 23.64
N GLN A 324 -2.82 -5.29 23.53
CA GLN A 324 -2.09 -5.48 22.29
C GLN A 324 -2.06 -6.95 21.84
N ASN A 325 -2.56 -7.88 22.66
CA ASN A 325 -2.97 -9.23 22.26
C ASN A 325 -3.92 -9.23 21.03
N PHE A 326 -4.63 -8.12 20.80
CA PHE A 326 -5.63 -8.00 19.74
C PHE A 326 -5.34 -6.80 18.81
N PRO A 327 -5.56 -6.95 17.48
CA PRO A 327 -5.75 -8.21 16.76
C PRO A 327 -4.43 -8.99 16.69
N ARG A 328 -4.49 -10.34 16.80
CA ARG A 328 -3.37 -11.19 16.40
C ARG A 328 -3.13 -11.01 14.90
N LYS A 329 -1.85 -11.02 14.48
CA LYS A 329 -1.46 -10.77 13.09
C LYS A 329 -0.70 -11.97 12.55
N PRO A 330 -1.08 -12.51 11.38
CA PRO A 330 -0.34 -13.60 10.76
C PRO A 330 1.09 -13.15 10.41
N ALA A 331 2.02 -14.09 10.49
CA ALA A 331 3.41 -13.87 10.06
C ALA A 331 3.45 -13.48 8.57
N LYS A 332 4.18 -12.40 8.24
CA LYS A 332 4.33 -11.96 6.86
C LYS A 332 5.34 -12.84 6.13
N LYS A 333 4.99 -13.31 4.93
CA LYS A 333 5.94 -13.93 3.99
C LYS A 333 7.06 -12.93 3.65
N PRO A 334 8.31 -13.38 3.48
CA PRO A 334 9.42 -12.51 3.10
C PRO A 334 9.18 -11.87 1.72
N PRO A 335 9.54 -10.59 1.52
CA PRO A 335 9.56 -9.97 0.19
C PRO A 335 10.48 -10.72 -0.79
N ARG A 336 10.15 -10.66 -2.09
CA ARG A 336 11.06 -11.17 -3.14
C ARG A 336 12.31 -10.30 -3.21
N VAL A 337 13.45 -10.87 -3.60
CA VAL A 337 14.67 -10.10 -3.89
C VAL A 337 14.85 -10.06 -5.41
N GLU A 338 14.99 -8.86 -5.97
CA GLU A 338 15.10 -8.64 -7.42
C GLU A 338 16.30 -7.72 -7.72
N ARG A 339 17.07 -8.03 -8.76
CA ARG A 339 18.22 -7.22 -9.22
C ARG A 339 17.96 -6.73 -10.64
N THR A 340 18.41 -5.51 -10.93
CA THR A 340 18.19 -4.85 -12.23
C THR A 340 19.43 -4.04 -12.60
N LEU A 341 20.01 -4.30 -13.78
CA LEU A 341 20.99 -3.40 -14.38
C LEU A 341 20.31 -2.09 -14.76
N THR A 342 20.96 -0.96 -14.52
CA THR A 342 20.43 0.37 -14.87
C THR A 342 21.57 1.24 -15.38
N CYS A 343 21.39 1.87 -16.54
CA CYS A 343 22.43 2.69 -17.15
C CYS A 343 21.98 4.15 -17.28
N LEU A 344 22.76 5.08 -16.70
CA LEU A 344 22.62 6.51 -16.98
C LEU A 344 23.36 6.81 -18.28
N VAL A 345 22.60 6.95 -19.37
CA VAL A 345 23.11 7.49 -20.63
C VAL A 345 23.10 9.01 -20.52
N VAL A 346 24.27 9.62 -20.66
CA VAL A 346 24.49 11.06 -20.48
C VAL A 346 25.07 11.65 -21.76
N ARG A 347 24.61 12.83 -22.16
CA ARG A 347 25.20 13.61 -23.27
C ARG A 347 25.35 15.09 -22.88
N PRO A 348 26.23 15.87 -23.54
CA PRO A 348 26.10 17.32 -23.55
C PRO A 348 24.77 17.70 -24.19
N GLY A 349 23.98 18.53 -23.51
CA GLY A 349 22.81 19.19 -24.06
C GLY A 349 23.13 20.60 -24.55
N LYS A 350 22.09 21.35 -24.89
CA LYS A 350 22.21 22.77 -25.22
C LYS A 350 22.88 23.54 -24.08
N GLU A 351 23.68 24.54 -24.42
CA GLU A 351 24.42 25.40 -23.47
C GLU A 351 25.43 24.65 -22.57
N GLY A 352 25.70 23.36 -22.84
CA GLY A 352 26.67 22.54 -22.10
C GLY A 352 26.12 21.87 -20.84
N GLU A 353 24.82 22.03 -20.54
CA GLU A 353 24.15 21.31 -19.46
C GLU A 353 24.09 19.79 -19.71
N LYS A 354 24.09 18.97 -18.66
CA LYS A 354 23.97 17.51 -18.81
C LYS A 354 22.53 17.09 -19.08
N GLU A 355 22.32 16.41 -20.20
CA GLU A 355 21.07 15.71 -20.52
C GLU A 355 21.20 14.21 -20.25
N TYR A 356 20.12 13.59 -19.77
CA TYR A 356 20.03 12.18 -19.43
C TYR A 356 18.92 11.51 -20.26
N LEU A 357 19.16 10.31 -20.81
CA LEU A 357 18.12 9.54 -21.50
C LEU A 357 17.19 8.85 -20.49
N LEU A 358 15.89 9.11 -20.61
CA LEU A 358 14.84 8.42 -19.86
C LEU A 358 13.93 7.65 -20.84
N THR A 359 13.47 6.49 -20.40
CA THR A 359 12.46 5.65 -21.05
C THR A 359 11.19 5.61 -20.21
N GLN A 360 10.02 5.74 -20.82
CA GLN A 360 8.74 5.65 -20.11
C GLN A 360 8.35 4.17 -19.91
N ARG A 361 8.04 3.79 -18.68
CA ARG A 361 7.59 2.42 -18.33
C ARG A 361 6.19 2.14 -18.88
N PRO A 362 5.90 0.89 -19.31
CA PRO A 362 4.58 0.52 -19.82
C PRO A 362 3.42 0.90 -18.89
N ASN A 363 2.24 1.18 -19.45
CA ASN A 363 1.04 1.61 -18.72
C ASN A 363 0.37 0.52 -17.84
N LYS A 364 1.08 -0.59 -17.58
CA LYS A 364 0.69 -1.72 -16.72
C LYS A 364 1.94 -2.27 -15.99
N GLY A 365 1.77 -2.81 -14.78
CA GLY A 365 2.84 -3.41 -13.98
C GLY A 365 3.47 -2.49 -12.92
N LEU A 366 4.65 -2.87 -12.43
CA LEU A 366 5.39 -2.10 -11.42
C LEU A 366 5.81 -0.74 -11.97
N LEU A 367 5.52 0.35 -11.22
CA LEU A 367 5.85 1.74 -11.59
C LEU A 367 5.33 2.15 -12.99
N ALA A 368 4.15 1.67 -13.36
CA ALA A 368 3.54 1.92 -14.68
C ALA A 368 3.41 3.41 -15.04
N GLY A 369 3.80 3.78 -16.26
CA GLY A 369 3.73 5.15 -16.78
C GLY A 369 4.70 6.15 -16.13
N LEU A 370 5.67 5.68 -15.33
CA LEU A 370 6.75 6.53 -14.83
C LEU A 370 7.95 6.54 -15.78
N TRP A 371 8.72 7.62 -15.74
CA TRP A 371 10.02 7.70 -16.40
C TRP A 371 11.08 6.93 -15.60
N GLU A 372 11.92 6.17 -16.29
CA GLU A 372 13.09 5.49 -15.72
C GLU A 372 14.34 5.57 -16.61
N PHE A 373 15.53 5.37 -16.06
CA PHE A 373 16.73 5.16 -16.85
C PHE A 373 16.67 3.78 -17.54
N PRO A 374 17.24 3.62 -18.75
CA PRO A 374 17.36 2.33 -19.44
C PRO A 374 17.82 1.20 -18.51
N SER A 375 17.03 0.12 -18.44
CA SER A 375 17.21 -0.95 -17.45
C SER A 375 16.95 -2.36 -17.99
N LEU A 376 17.53 -3.36 -17.34
CA LEU A 376 17.38 -4.79 -17.64
C LEU A 376 17.26 -5.60 -16.34
N GLN A 377 16.29 -6.51 -16.24
CA GLN A 377 16.21 -7.41 -15.09
C GLN A 377 17.36 -8.44 -15.13
N LEU A 378 18.00 -8.69 -13.98
CA LEU A 378 19.10 -9.65 -13.86
C LEU A 378 18.58 -11.02 -13.45
N GLU A 379 18.85 -12.02 -14.30
CA GLU A 379 18.64 -13.43 -13.98
C GLU A 379 19.95 -14.08 -13.53
N GLY A 380 19.98 -14.55 -12.27
CA GLY A 380 21.14 -15.21 -11.67
C GLY A 380 22.36 -14.31 -11.43
N GLU A 381 23.47 -14.95 -11.05
CA GLU A 381 24.76 -14.25 -10.86
C GLU A 381 25.45 -14.00 -12.20
N ASN A 382 25.79 -12.72 -12.45
CA ASN A 382 26.42 -12.29 -13.69
C ASN A 382 27.68 -11.48 -13.38
N THR A 383 28.79 -11.82 -14.02
CA THR A 383 30.05 -11.07 -13.92
C THR A 383 29.93 -9.69 -14.55
N GLU A 384 30.76 -8.74 -14.12
CA GLU A 384 30.80 -7.36 -14.62
C GLU A 384 30.92 -7.27 -16.16
N VAL A 385 31.64 -8.22 -16.78
CA VAL A 385 31.75 -8.34 -18.25
C VAL A 385 30.41 -8.73 -18.89
N LYS A 386 29.70 -9.73 -18.35
CA LYS A 386 28.35 -10.09 -18.83
C LYS A 386 27.37 -8.92 -18.67
N GLN A 387 27.46 -8.19 -17.55
CA GLN A 387 26.62 -7.03 -17.27
C GLN A 387 26.84 -5.89 -18.27
N ARG A 388 28.11 -5.51 -18.53
CA ARG A 388 28.47 -4.51 -19.55
C ARG A 388 27.99 -4.92 -20.94
N ARG A 389 28.23 -6.18 -21.36
CA ARG A 389 27.75 -6.69 -22.63
C ARG A 389 26.23 -6.57 -22.79
N ALA A 390 25.46 -6.99 -21.78
CA ALA A 390 24.00 -6.93 -21.82
C ALA A 390 23.48 -5.49 -21.96
N LEU A 391 24.03 -4.54 -21.19
CA LEU A 391 23.70 -3.12 -21.31
C LEU A 391 24.12 -2.54 -22.67
N CYS A 392 25.32 -2.88 -23.15
CA CYS A 392 25.84 -2.45 -24.45
C CYS A 392 24.95 -2.91 -25.61
N THR A 393 24.56 -4.19 -25.63
CA THR A 393 23.62 -4.74 -26.63
C THR A 393 22.24 -4.07 -26.55
N GLN A 394 21.70 -3.84 -25.34
CA GLN A 394 20.40 -3.20 -25.18
C GLN A 394 20.41 -1.73 -25.63
N LEU A 395 21.41 -0.95 -25.20
CA LEU A 395 21.51 0.46 -25.56
C LEU A 395 21.83 0.67 -27.03
N SER A 396 22.70 -0.16 -27.62
CA SER A 396 23.00 -0.07 -29.06
C SER A 396 21.73 -0.26 -29.91
N ARG A 397 20.88 -1.21 -29.52
CA ARG A 397 19.56 -1.41 -30.14
C ARG A 397 18.56 -0.28 -29.85
N MET A 398 18.67 0.39 -28.70
CA MET A 398 17.79 1.49 -28.30
C MET A 398 18.13 2.82 -28.99
N LEU A 399 19.40 3.04 -29.27
CA LEU A 399 20.00 4.27 -29.83
C LEU A 399 20.31 4.18 -31.33
N GLY A 400 20.05 3.05 -31.99
CA GLY A 400 20.27 2.87 -33.42
C GLY A 400 21.74 2.85 -33.87
N GLY A 401 22.70 2.69 -32.95
CA GLY A 401 24.14 2.78 -33.22
C GLY A 401 24.97 1.84 -32.34
N LEU A 402 26.17 1.46 -32.80
CA LEU A 402 27.04 0.53 -32.09
C LEU A 402 27.82 1.23 -30.97
N LEU A 403 27.56 0.85 -29.72
CA LEU A 403 28.39 1.25 -28.58
C LEU A 403 29.53 0.24 -28.32
N ASN A 404 30.56 0.68 -27.61
CA ASN A 404 31.64 -0.18 -27.13
C ASN A 404 31.43 -0.51 -25.64
N GLU A 405 31.66 -1.78 -25.24
CA GLU A 405 31.60 -2.22 -23.84
C GLU A 405 32.53 -1.41 -22.92
N SER A 406 33.63 -0.84 -23.43
CA SER A 406 34.57 -0.02 -22.67
C SER A 406 34.02 1.33 -22.20
N LEU A 407 32.93 1.83 -22.78
CA LEU A 407 32.31 3.11 -22.40
C LEU A 407 31.46 3.01 -21.12
N PHE A 408 31.20 1.79 -20.63
CA PHE A 408 30.31 1.51 -19.51
C PHE A 408 31.06 1.49 -18.18
N HIS A 409 30.90 2.55 -17.40
CA HIS A 409 31.56 2.73 -16.11
C HIS A 409 30.63 2.26 -14.98
N TYR A 410 31.11 1.37 -14.11
CA TYR A 410 30.33 0.89 -12.96
C TYR A 410 30.32 1.95 -11.84
N MET A 411 29.12 2.31 -11.36
CA MET A 411 28.91 3.40 -10.40
C MET A 411 28.56 2.91 -8.98
N GLY A 412 28.22 1.62 -8.80
CA GLY A 412 27.79 1.05 -7.52
C GLY A 412 26.40 0.41 -7.56
N GLU A 413 25.86 0.08 -6.37
CA GLU A 413 24.50 -0.46 -6.22
C GLU A 413 23.59 0.48 -5.40
N VAL A 414 22.29 0.47 -5.73
CA VAL A 414 21.25 1.23 -5.02
C VAL A 414 20.12 0.31 -4.59
N VAL A 415 19.95 0.14 -3.28
CA VAL A 415 18.84 -0.64 -2.70
C VAL A 415 17.59 0.21 -2.54
N HIS A 416 16.45 -0.30 -3.01
CA HIS A 416 15.12 0.29 -2.88
C HIS A 416 14.10 -0.78 -2.43
N ILE A 417 13.43 -0.53 -1.31
CA ILE A 417 12.47 -1.46 -0.71
C ILE A 417 11.04 -1.05 -1.11
N PHE A 418 10.35 -1.98 -1.77
CA PHE A 418 8.89 -1.99 -1.92
C PHE A 418 8.30 -3.00 -0.93
N SER A 419 7.01 -2.86 -0.58
CA SER A 419 6.32 -3.70 0.42
C SER A 419 6.27 -5.20 0.13
N HIS A 420 6.66 -5.63 -1.08
CA HIS A 420 6.70 -7.03 -1.53
C HIS A 420 7.95 -7.38 -2.38
N ILE A 421 8.83 -6.40 -2.65
CA ILE A 421 10.04 -6.57 -3.46
C ILE A 421 11.18 -5.76 -2.83
N HIS A 422 12.29 -6.39 -2.52
CA HIS A 422 13.57 -5.76 -2.22
C HIS A 422 14.37 -5.66 -3.52
N GLN A 423 14.40 -4.46 -4.10
CA GLN A 423 15.03 -4.19 -5.39
C GLN A 423 16.44 -3.65 -5.18
N THR A 424 17.42 -4.25 -5.86
CA THR A 424 18.75 -3.65 -6.03
C THR A 424 18.93 -3.22 -7.47
N TYR A 425 19.27 -1.95 -7.69
CA TYR A 425 19.70 -1.43 -8.98
C TYR A 425 21.23 -1.49 -9.04
N VAL A 426 21.77 -2.17 -10.05
CA VAL A 426 23.20 -2.25 -10.34
C VAL A 426 23.52 -1.19 -11.39
N VAL A 427 24.21 -0.13 -10.97
CA VAL A 427 24.26 1.14 -11.70
C VAL A 427 25.52 1.24 -12.53
N TYR A 428 25.33 1.56 -13.82
CA TYR A 428 26.40 1.95 -14.74
C TYR A 428 26.11 3.35 -15.29
N SER A 429 27.13 4.02 -15.80
CA SER A 429 27.01 5.24 -16.61
C SER A 429 27.72 5.07 -17.96
N VAL A 430 27.24 5.81 -18.95
CA VAL A 430 27.87 5.94 -20.27
C VAL A 430 27.72 7.39 -20.75
N CYS A 431 28.82 7.99 -21.16
CA CYS A 431 28.82 9.34 -21.74
C CYS A 431 28.91 9.22 -23.27
N LEU A 432 27.99 9.85 -23.97
CA LEU A 432 27.98 9.93 -25.44
C LEU A 432 28.58 11.27 -25.89
N ASN A 433 29.38 11.22 -26.95
CA ASN A 433 29.78 12.41 -27.70
C ASN A 433 28.62 12.85 -28.61
N ASP A 434 28.55 14.13 -28.93
CA ASP A 434 27.39 14.71 -29.62
C ASP A 434 27.39 14.38 -31.12
N SER A 435 26.45 13.54 -31.54
CA SER A 435 26.14 13.26 -32.95
C SER A 435 24.72 12.73 -33.11
N ASP A 436 24.02 13.23 -34.12
CA ASP A 436 22.74 12.77 -34.66
C ASP A 436 21.54 12.69 -33.70
N ALA A 437 20.71 13.74 -33.77
CA ALA A 437 19.35 13.74 -33.25
C ALA A 437 18.43 12.84 -34.11
N GLN A 438 18.63 11.52 -34.02
CA GLN A 438 17.71 10.54 -34.59
C GLN A 438 16.29 10.71 -34.00
N THR A 439 15.27 10.39 -34.79
CA THR A 439 13.86 10.48 -34.40
C THR A 439 13.59 9.60 -33.17
N GLN A 440 13.39 10.23 -32.02
CA GLN A 440 13.14 9.52 -30.77
C GLN A 440 11.75 8.87 -30.79
N PRO A 441 11.63 7.58 -30.41
CA PRO A 441 10.33 6.97 -30.13
C PRO A 441 9.59 7.71 -29.03
N GLU A 442 8.25 7.79 -29.07
CA GLU A 442 7.43 8.54 -28.12
C GLU A 442 7.63 8.15 -26.65
N ASN A 443 8.15 6.95 -26.37
CA ASN A 443 8.46 6.47 -25.03
C ASN A 443 9.92 6.76 -24.58
N GLN A 444 10.67 7.59 -25.31
CA GLN A 444 12.03 8.02 -24.97
C GLN A 444 12.11 9.54 -24.92
N GLN A 445 12.86 10.09 -23.96
CA GLN A 445 13.08 11.52 -23.85
C GLN A 445 14.44 11.82 -23.19
N TRP A 446 15.17 12.79 -23.76
CA TRP A 446 16.30 13.41 -23.07
C TRP A 446 15.82 14.52 -22.13
N LEU A 447 16.19 14.44 -20.86
CA LEU A 447 15.83 15.42 -19.84
C LEU A 447 17.08 16.07 -19.27
N THR A 448 17.06 17.41 -19.16
CA THR A 448 18.04 18.14 -18.34
C THR A 448 17.85 17.79 -16.87
N ARG A 449 18.89 18.02 -16.06
CA ARG A 449 18.87 17.80 -14.60
C ARG A 449 17.68 18.48 -13.89
N SER A 450 17.29 19.68 -14.33
CA SER A 450 16.15 20.44 -13.78
C SER A 450 14.80 19.82 -14.16
N ALA A 451 14.66 19.35 -15.40
CA ALA A 451 13.45 18.66 -15.85
C ALA A 451 13.29 17.30 -15.13
N LEU A 452 14.37 16.53 -14.98
CA LEU A 452 14.37 15.22 -14.32
C LEU A 452 13.94 15.27 -12.84
N GLN A 453 14.16 16.39 -12.14
CA GLN A 453 13.67 16.57 -10.76
C GLN A 453 12.14 16.73 -10.68
N LYS A 454 11.54 17.33 -11.71
CA LYS A 454 10.10 17.59 -11.85
C LYS A 454 9.34 16.41 -12.47
N ALA A 455 10.01 15.64 -13.33
CA ALA A 455 9.46 14.46 -14.00
C ALA A 455 8.93 13.40 -13.01
N ALA A 456 7.95 12.62 -13.48
CA ALA A 456 7.35 11.54 -12.71
C ALA A 456 8.27 10.30 -12.64
N VAL A 457 9.29 10.37 -11.77
CA VAL A 457 10.30 9.33 -11.55
C VAL A 457 10.21 8.72 -10.15
N SER A 458 10.64 7.46 -10.02
CA SER A 458 10.62 6.73 -8.75
C SER A 458 11.62 7.29 -7.72
N THR A 459 11.38 7.04 -6.43
CA THR A 459 12.35 7.39 -5.37
C THR A 459 13.63 6.55 -5.47
N GLY A 460 13.56 5.35 -6.06
CA GLY A 460 14.73 4.59 -6.51
C GLY A 460 15.59 5.38 -7.50
N LEU A 461 14.99 5.93 -8.56
CA LEU A 461 15.73 6.74 -9.55
C LEU A 461 16.33 7.99 -8.92
N LYS A 462 15.61 8.67 -8.02
CA LYS A 462 16.14 9.82 -7.27
C LYS A 462 17.31 9.46 -6.32
N LYS A 463 17.50 8.19 -5.97
CA LYS A 463 18.75 7.69 -5.32
C LYS A 463 19.85 7.42 -6.36
N ILE A 464 19.52 6.81 -7.50
CA ILE A 464 20.48 6.49 -8.58
C ILE A 464 21.16 7.75 -9.10
N LEU A 465 20.40 8.83 -9.33
CA LEU A 465 20.97 10.12 -9.72
C LEU A 465 21.95 10.65 -8.66
N LYS A 466 21.60 10.58 -7.37
CA LYS A 466 22.49 10.99 -6.27
C LYS A 466 23.78 10.20 -6.20
N LEU A 467 23.76 8.89 -6.51
CA LEU A 467 24.96 8.04 -6.56
C LEU A 467 25.89 8.51 -7.68
N TYR A 468 25.36 8.69 -8.89
CA TYR A 468 26.12 9.26 -10.02
C TYR A 468 26.72 10.63 -9.68
N ASP A 469 25.97 11.49 -8.99
CA ASP A 469 26.44 12.81 -8.58
C ASP A 469 27.63 12.76 -7.60
N SER A 470 27.75 11.73 -6.75
CA SER A 470 28.94 11.53 -5.90
C SER A 470 30.16 11.18 -6.75
N VAL A 471 30.04 10.19 -7.63
CA VAL A 471 31.16 9.69 -8.45
C VAL A 471 31.65 10.79 -9.42
N ASP A 472 30.73 11.48 -10.13
CA ASP A 472 31.06 12.60 -11.03
C ASP A 472 31.67 13.81 -10.30
N ARG A 473 31.54 13.93 -8.97
CA ARG A 473 32.28 14.92 -8.16
C ARG A 473 33.66 14.43 -7.75
N GLU A 474 33.78 13.17 -7.33
CA GLU A 474 35.05 12.56 -6.91
C GLU A 474 36.04 12.50 -8.09
N GLU A 475 35.58 12.06 -9.27
CA GLU A 475 36.37 12.05 -10.52
C GLU A 475 36.83 13.46 -10.95
N LYS A 476 36.02 14.50 -10.67
CA LYS A 476 36.37 15.91 -10.95
C LYS A 476 37.31 16.53 -9.91
N GLN A 477 37.45 15.91 -8.73
CA GLN A 477 38.42 16.32 -7.73
C GLN A 477 39.79 15.65 -7.97
N THR A 478 39.81 14.35 -8.29
CA THR A 478 41.06 13.64 -8.64
C THR A 478 41.70 14.22 -9.91
N SER A 479 40.93 14.40 -10.98
CA SER A 479 41.44 14.97 -12.25
C SER A 479 41.87 16.45 -12.17
N LYS A 480 41.44 17.20 -11.13
CA LYS A 480 42.01 18.51 -10.80
C LYS A 480 43.33 18.38 -10.02
N GLY A 481 43.37 17.52 -9.01
CA GLY A 481 44.57 17.29 -8.19
C GLY A 481 45.75 16.67 -8.97
N GLU A 482 45.50 15.99 -10.09
CA GLU A 482 46.55 15.52 -11.01
C GLU A 482 47.08 16.64 -11.93
N LYS A 483 46.21 17.57 -12.35
CA LYS A 483 46.63 18.75 -13.15
C LYS A 483 47.48 19.73 -12.33
N GLU A 484 47.14 19.94 -11.05
CA GLU A 484 47.97 20.76 -10.15
C GLU A 484 49.34 20.12 -9.84
N LYS A 485 49.50 18.80 -10.07
CA LYS A 485 50.79 18.09 -9.91
C LYS A 485 51.65 18.04 -11.18
N THR A 486 51.18 18.54 -12.32
CA THR A 486 51.92 18.49 -13.61
C THR A 486 52.55 19.83 -14.03
N THR A 487 52.43 20.89 -13.23
CA THR A 487 53.12 22.18 -13.45
C THR A 487 53.85 22.64 -12.19
N GLY A 488 55.03 22.06 -11.91
CA GLY A 488 55.74 22.31 -10.65
C GLY A 488 57.21 21.90 -10.58
N VAL A 489 57.96 21.95 -11.69
CA VAL A 489 59.41 21.65 -11.67
C VAL A 489 60.22 22.91 -11.36
N LYS A 490 60.70 23.03 -10.12
CA LYS A 490 61.91 23.80 -9.77
C LYS A 490 62.71 23.05 -8.69
N ASN A 491 64.03 23.14 -8.78
CA ASN A 491 64.96 22.57 -7.79
C ASN A 491 64.95 23.41 -6.51
N ASP A 492 65.12 22.76 -5.36
CA ASP A 492 66.16 23.16 -4.40
C ASP A 492 66.54 21.98 -3.47
N SER A 493 67.58 22.12 -2.64
CA SER A 493 68.34 20.95 -2.15
C SER A 493 68.61 20.83 -0.63
N LYS A 494 68.72 19.56 -0.18
CA LYS A 494 69.25 19.07 1.12
C LYS A 494 68.37 19.33 2.39
N PRO A 495 68.59 18.64 3.53
CA PRO A 495 68.46 17.17 3.67
C PRO A 495 67.82 16.71 5.01
N LEU A 496 67.68 15.38 5.20
CA LEU A 496 67.34 14.67 6.46
C LEU A 496 65.86 14.83 6.94
N ASN A 497 65.25 13.90 7.71
CA ASN A 497 65.77 12.69 8.37
C ASN A 497 64.77 11.50 8.38
N LEU A 498 65.25 10.33 8.82
CA LEU A 498 64.66 8.98 8.80
C LEU A 498 63.28 8.80 9.48
N LYS A 499 62.39 8.00 8.86
CA LYS A 499 62.05 6.61 9.30
C LYS A 499 61.09 5.85 8.34
N ARG A 500 61.38 4.57 8.10
CA ARG A 500 60.50 3.52 7.51
C ARG A 500 60.20 2.49 8.61
N PRO A 501 59.02 1.84 8.65
CA PRO A 501 58.69 0.63 7.85
C PRO A 501 57.25 0.65 7.29
N LYS A 502 56.70 -0.29 6.49
CA LYS A 502 57.17 -1.48 5.71
C LYS A 502 56.11 -1.72 4.59
N LEU A 503 56.47 -2.38 3.47
CA LEU A 503 55.50 -3.07 2.58
C LEU A 503 55.39 -4.55 3.03
N SER A 504 54.46 -5.43 2.64
CA SER A 504 53.40 -5.56 1.60
C SER A 504 52.38 -6.65 2.10
N PRO A 505 51.44 -7.26 1.32
CA PRO A 505 50.90 -7.01 -0.02
C PRO A 505 49.34 -6.96 -0.05
N ALA A 506 48.71 -7.26 -1.19
CA ALA A 506 47.30 -6.97 -1.52
C ALA A 506 46.22 -7.99 -1.04
N ASN A 507 44.98 -7.48 -0.88
CA ASN A 507 43.69 -8.19 -0.98
C ASN A 507 42.59 -7.11 -1.17
N SER A 508 41.89 -7.02 -2.30
CA SER A 508 40.74 -7.82 -2.79
C SER A 508 39.36 -7.37 -2.24
N SER A 509 38.42 -7.19 -3.17
CA SER A 509 36.95 -7.05 -3.03
C SER A 509 36.37 -6.56 -1.68
N ARG A 510 36.03 -5.26 -1.58
CA ARG A 510 35.04 -4.76 -0.60
C ARG A 510 33.61 -5.09 -1.05
N GLN A 511 33.23 -6.35 -0.90
CA GLN A 511 31.86 -6.82 -1.12
C GLN A 511 30.97 -6.43 0.08
N LEU A 512 30.13 -5.39 -0.08
CA LEU A 512 29.12 -5.02 0.93
C LEU A 512 27.96 -6.01 0.89
N SER A 513 28.13 -7.15 1.58
CA SER A 513 27.12 -8.20 1.67
C SER A 513 25.98 -7.83 2.63
N LEU A 514 24.76 -8.26 2.28
CA LEU A 514 23.52 -7.99 3.01
C LEU A 514 23.49 -8.53 4.46
N SER A 515 24.40 -9.44 4.82
CA SER A 515 24.51 -10.00 6.18
C SER A 515 25.01 -9.00 7.22
N SER A 516 25.71 -7.95 6.80
CA SER A 516 26.24 -6.91 7.71
C SER A 516 25.15 -6.07 8.39
N PHE A 517 23.97 -5.91 7.77
CA PHE A 517 22.87 -5.08 8.29
C PHE A 517 21.93 -5.78 9.27
N PHE A 518 22.10 -7.10 9.51
CA PHE A 518 21.20 -7.90 10.36
C PHE A 518 21.85 -8.42 11.66
N LYS A 519 23.09 -8.02 11.97
CA LYS A 519 23.79 -8.38 13.23
C LYS A 519 24.14 -7.13 14.05
N THR A 520 23.14 -6.53 14.73
CA THR A 520 23.39 -5.48 15.75
C THR A 520 22.25 -5.27 16.76
N VAL A 521 21.40 -6.29 17.02
CA VAL A 521 20.48 -6.29 18.17
C VAL A 521 20.39 -7.68 18.80
N LYS A 522 21.42 -8.07 19.57
CA LYS A 522 21.36 -9.02 20.69
C LYS A 522 22.72 -9.14 21.37
N GLU A 523 22.69 -9.34 22.68
CA GLU A 523 23.85 -9.41 23.60
C GLU A 523 24.74 -8.12 23.59
N ASP A 524 25.42 -7.71 24.67
CA ASP A 524 25.72 -8.41 25.94
C ASP A 524 25.76 -7.42 27.16
N PRO A 525 26.27 -7.71 28.39
CA PRO A 525 25.40 -7.66 29.57
C PRO A 525 25.90 -6.83 30.78
N SER A 526 25.00 -6.56 31.74
CA SER A 526 25.23 -6.43 33.20
C SER A 526 23.89 -6.27 33.93
#